data_AF-A0A7J0ANA0-F1
#
_entry.id   AF-A0A7J0ANA0-F1
#
_cell.length_a   1.000
_cell.length_b   1.000
_cell.length_c   1.000
_cell.angle_alpha   90.00
_cell.angle_beta   90.00
_cell.angle_gamma   90.00
#
_symmetry.space_group_name_H-M   'P 1'
#
loop_
_entity.id
_entity.type
_entity.pdbx_description
1 polymer ?
#
loop_
_entity_poly.entity_id
_entity_poly.type
_entity_poly.pdbx_seq_one_letter_code
_entity_poly.pdbx_strand_id
1 'polypeptide(L)'
;MKEKILALLIAKFSGVRKDVLTHMARAFALQVATEDEAKALVEKITDAQVNEFVKEVRADVDKEVSESNKTFEANLKKKFNFVAKQTEPGGKGGKDDEPDPNDISAVIKAAVAEAVKPFQEELSGYKADNIAKARLQALNEKLNGCKDENFKSQTLKDFARMNFKDDADFNEYLTVKATDIETANQNVANDKLNNAGGSPLFSQKEESGISKGVAEYVESQKPGKDNFTGKEI
;
A
#
# COMPACT_ATOMS: atom_id res chain seq x y z
N MET A 1 12.64 -7.28 -9.13
CA MET A 1 14.02 -7.78 -9.34
C MET A 1 15.09 -6.76 -8.97
N LYS A 2 15.06 -5.54 -9.52
CA LYS A 2 15.99 -4.45 -9.16
C LYS A 2 16.17 -4.23 -7.65
N GLU A 3 15.09 -4.15 -6.89
CA GLU A 3 15.16 -3.90 -5.43
C GLU A 3 15.80 -5.06 -4.66
N LYS A 4 15.57 -6.29 -5.11
CA LYS A 4 16.17 -7.49 -4.51
C LYS A 4 17.67 -7.55 -4.79
N ILE A 5 18.09 -7.26 -6.03
CA ILE A 5 19.51 -7.15 -6.41
C ILE A 5 20.20 -6.01 -5.63
N LEU A 6 19.52 -4.87 -5.47
CA LEU A 6 20.04 -3.74 -4.69
C LEU A 6 20.28 -4.13 -3.23
N ALA A 7 19.35 -4.85 -2.59
CA ALA A 7 19.53 -5.32 -1.23
C ALA A 7 20.73 -6.26 -1.09
N LEU A 8 20.92 -7.18 -2.05
CA LEU A 8 22.09 -8.08 -2.10
C LEU A 8 23.41 -7.33 -2.30
N LEU A 9 23.43 -6.31 -3.18
CA LEU A 9 24.59 -5.47 -3.41
C LEU A 9 24.93 -4.60 -2.19
N ILE A 10 23.93 -4.04 -1.49
CA ILE A 10 24.14 -3.27 -0.26
C ILE A 10 24.70 -4.17 0.85
N ALA A 11 24.19 -5.40 0.98
CA ALA A 11 24.66 -6.35 1.98
C ALA A 11 26.12 -6.77 1.73
N LYS A 12 26.51 -6.96 0.47
CA LYS A 12 27.87 -7.37 0.10
C LYS A 12 28.86 -6.20 0.06
N PHE A 13 28.42 -5.02 -0.38
CA PHE A 13 29.26 -3.83 -0.60
C PHE A 13 28.81 -2.65 0.24
N SER A 14 28.74 -2.83 1.56
CA SER A 14 28.23 -1.82 2.52
C SER A 14 29.03 -0.50 2.54
N GLY A 15 30.26 -0.48 2.01
CA GLY A 15 31.09 0.72 1.89
C GLY A 15 30.81 1.58 0.65
N VAL A 16 29.93 1.16 -0.26
CA VAL A 16 29.67 1.86 -1.53
C VAL A 16 28.37 2.66 -1.45
N ARG A 17 28.36 3.89 -2.01
CA ARG A 17 27.18 4.75 -2.01
C ARG A 17 25.99 4.08 -2.71
N LYS A 18 24.82 4.24 -2.10
CA LYS A 18 23.54 3.67 -2.55
C LYS A 18 23.21 4.05 -4.00
N ASP A 19 23.56 5.25 -4.46
CA ASP A 19 23.28 5.69 -5.82
C ASP A 19 24.02 4.85 -6.87
N VAL A 20 25.30 4.55 -6.63
CA VAL A 20 26.10 3.72 -7.54
C VAL A 20 25.62 2.27 -7.54
N LEU A 21 25.32 1.72 -6.36
CA LEU A 21 24.73 0.38 -6.25
C LEU A 21 23.35 0.31 -6.92
N THR A 22 22.61 1.41 -6.94
CA THR A 22 21.32 1.51 -7.65
C THR A 22 21.50 1.47 -9.16
N HIS A 23 22.56 2.09 -9.71
CA HIS A 23 22.91 1.97 -11.13
C HIS A 23 23.32 0.54 -11.49
N MET A 24 24.16 -0.11 -10.67
CA MET A 24 24.54 -1.51 -10.88
C MET A 24 23.33 -2.44 -10.80
N ALA A 25 22.46 -2.25 -9.82
CA ALA A 25 21.23 -3.04 -9.69
C ALA A 25 20.28 -2.87 -10.89
N ARG A 26 20.24 -1.69 -11.53
CA ARG A 26 19.49 -1.49 -12.78
C ARG A 26 20.11 -2.28 -13.93
N ALA A 27 21.42 -2.22 -14.09
CA ALA A 27 22.12 -2.95 -15.16
C ALA A 27 21.93 -4.47 -15.02
N PHE A 28 22.04 -5.01 -13.81
CA PHE A 28 21.86 -6.44 -13.56
C PHE A 28 20.40 -6.88 -13.62
N ALA A 29 19.44 -6.01 -13.27
CA ALA A 29 18.03 -6.32 -13.42
C ALA A 29 17.59 -6.51 -14.89
N LEU A 30 18.40 -6.06 -15.86
CA LEU A 30 18.16 -6.32 -17.29
C LEU A 30 18.67 -7.69 -17.74
N GLN A 31 19.62 -8.28 -17.00
CA GLN A 31 20.27 -9.55 -17.33
C GLN A 31 19.75 -10.72 -16.49
N VAL A 32 19.04 -10.42 -15.41
CA VAL A 32 18.62 -11.40 -14.40
C VAL A 32 17.12 -11.35 -14.19
N ALA A 33 16.46 -12.49 -14.39
CA ALA A 33 15.01 -12.65 -14.19
C ALA A 33 14.66 -13.30 -12.85
N THR A 34 15.57 -14.13 -12.29
CA THR A 34 15.32 -14.92 -11.08
C THR A 34 16.23 -14.54 -9.91
N GLU A 35 15.82 -14.89 -8.69
CA GLU A 35 16.59 -14.55 -7.47
C GLU A 35 17.90 -15.32 -7.34
N ASP A 36 17.95 -16.57 -7.79
CA ASP A 36 19.14 -17.41 -7.67
C ASP A 36 20.24 -16.97 -8.64
N GLU A 37 19.86 -16.54 -9.85
CA GLU A 37 20.77 -15.88 -10.79
C GLU A 37 21.30 -14.55 -10.23
N ALA A 38 20.46 -13.79 -9.52
CA ALA A 38 20.87 -12.52 -8.90
C ALA A 38 21.92 -12.75 -7.82
N LYS A 39 21.75 -13.77 -6.98
CA LYS A 39 22.73 -14.14 -5.94
C LYS A 39 24.04 -14.59 -6.57
N ALA A 40 24.00 -15.49 -7.56
CA ALA A 40 25.19 -15.98 -8.24
C ALA A 40 25.96 -14.86 -8.96
N LEU A 41 25.25 -13.90 -9.55
CA LEU A 41 25.86 -12.75 -10.21
C LEU A 41 26.52 -11.81 -9.20
N VAL A 42 25.80 -11.45 -8.12
CA VAL A 42 26.32 -10.57 -7.06
C VAL A 42 27.51 -11.21 -6.34
N GLU A 43 27.53 -12.53 -6.17
CA GLU A 43 28.64 -13.28 -5.58
C GLU A 43 29.91 -13.26 -6.44
N LYS A 44 29.79 -13.30 -7.76
CA LYS A 44 30.94 -13.24 -8.69
C LYS A 44 31.58 -11.86 -8.80
N ILE A 45 30.89 -10.81 -8.39
CA ILE A 45 31.41 -9.44 -8.43
C ILE A 45 32.44 -9.24 -7.31
N THR A 46 33.58 -8.67 -7.68
CA THR A 46 34.67 -8.34 -6.76
C THR A 46 34.65 -6.87 -6.39
N ASP A 47 35.22 -6.52 -5.22
CA ASP A 47 35.35 -5.13 -4.79
C ASP A 47 36.12 -4.26 -5.79
N ALA A 48 37.08 -4.85 -6.50
CA ALA A 48 37.85 -4.16 -7.54
C ALA A 48 36.96 -3.69 -8.70
N GLN A 49 36.07 -4.56 -9.19
CA GLN A 49 35.13 -4.24 -10.27
C GLN A 49 34.10 -3.20 -9.83
N VAL A 50 33.62 -3.26 -8.59
CA VAL A 50 32.72 -2.25 -8.04
C VAL A 50 33.43 -0.89 -7.94
N ASN A 51 34.69 -0.87 -7.50
CA ASN A 51 35.45 0.37 -7.38
C ASN A 51 35.80 1.00 -8.74
N GLU A 52 36.05 0.19 -9.77
CA GLU A 52 36.24 0.67 -11.14
C GLU A 52 34.95 1.25 -11.71
N PHE A 53 33.83 0.56 -11.53
CA PHE A 53 32.51 1.07 -11.91
C PHE A 53 32.13 2.36 -11.16
N VAL A 54 32.49 2.48 -9.88
CA VAL A 54 32.33 3.72 -9.11
C VAL A 54 33.15 4.87 -9.72
N LYS A 55 34.36 4.61 -10.24
CA LYS A 55 35.18 5.64 -10.89
C LYS A 55 34.58 6.07 -12.22
N GLU A 56 34.11 5.12 -13.04
CA GLU A 56 33.46 5.41 -14.32
C GLU A 56 32.18 6.22 -14.14
N VAL A 57 31.28 5.77 -13.25
CA VAL A 57 30.03 6.48 -12.97
C VAL A 57 30.28 7.89 -12.43
N ARG A 58 31.32 8.08 -11.60
CA ARG A 58 31.71 9.42 -11.14
C ARG A 58 32.25 10.28 -12.28
N ALA A 59 33.09 9.71 -13.16
CA ALA A 59 33.63 10.43 -14.30
C ALA A 59 32.54 10.86 -15.28
N ASP A 60 31.57 9.99 -15.56
CA ASP A 60 30.43 10.32 -16.43
C ASP A 60 29.51 11.35 -15.79
N VAL A 61 29.20 11.23 -14.50
CA VAL A 61 28.38 12.22 -13.78
C VAL A 61 29.09 13.57 -13.69
N ASP A 62 30.38 13.61 -13.37
CA ASP A 62 31.16 14.85 -13.32
C ASP A 62 31.27 15.51 -14.71
N LYS A 63 31.40 14.69 -15.77
CA LYS A 63 31.40 15.16 -17.16
C LYS A 63 30.03 15.71 -17.57
N GLU A 64 28.94 15.03 -17.28
CA GLU A 64 27.57 15.47 -17.59
C GLU A 64 27.22 16.78 -16.87
N VAL A 65 27.65 16.94 -15.61
CA VAL A 65 27.51 18.19 -14.86
C VAL A 65 28.35 19.31 -15.47
N SER A 66 29.59 19.02 -15.89
CA SER A 66 30.45 20.01 -16.56
C SER A 66 29.90 20.45 -17.92
N GLU A 67 29.41 19.52 -18.73
CA GLU A 67 28.82 19.79 -20.05
C GLU A 67 27.50 20.54 -19.93
N SER A 68 26.68 20.20 -18.93
CA SER A 68 25.44 20.92 -18.62
C SER A 68 25.71 22.37 -18.22
N ASN A 69 26.69 22.60 -17.34
CA ASN A 69 27.08 23.95 -16.93
C ASN A 69 27.65 24.77 -18.09
N LYS A 70 28.50 24.18 -18.94
CA LYS A 70 29.03 24.85 -20.15
C LYS A 70 27.93 25.23 -21.13
N THR A 71 26.94 24.35 -21.32
CA THR A 71 25.81 24.59 -22.22
C THR A 71 24.87 25.65 -21.66
N PHE A 72 24.67 25.67 -20.35
CA PHE A 72 23.91 26.71 -19.65
C PHE A 72 24.60 28.08 -19.75
N GLU A 73 25.90 28.16 -19.49
CA GLU A 73 26.69 29.38 -19.65
C GLU A 73 26.71 29.88 -21.09
N ALA A 74 26.86 28.98 -22.07
CA ALA A 74 26.83 29.34 -23.49
C ALA A 74 25.45 29.87 -23.91
N ASN A 75 24.36 29.29 -23.40
CA ASN A 75 23.00 29.77 -23.67
C ASN A 75 22.71 31.10 -22.98
N LEU A 76 23.22 31.33 -21.76
CA LEU A 76 23.13 32.62 -21.09
C LEU A 76 23.89 33.72 -21.82
N LYS A 77 25.13 33.45 -22.27
CA LYS A 77 25.93 34.38 -23.08
C LYS A 77 25.32 34.70 -24.44
N LYS A 78 24.53 33.77 -25.02
CA LYS A 78 23.77 34.01 -26.26
C LYS A 78 22.49 34.83 -26.03
N LYS A 79 21.80 34.61 -24.90
CA LYS A 79 20.53 35.30 -24.59
C LYS A 79 20.72 36.69 -23.99
N PHE A 80 21.82 36.91 -23.28
CA PHE A 80 22.14 38.20 -22.68
C PHE A 80 23.38 38.77 -23.36
N ASN A 81 23.20 39.91 -24.03
CA ASN A 81 24.33 40.69 -24.51
C ASN A 81 24.96 41.34 -23.29
N PHE A 82 25.94 40.67 -22.67
CA PHE A 82 26.66 41.19 -21.51
C PHE A 82 27.48 42.41 -21.97
N VAL A 83 26.85 43.59 -21.95
CA VAL A 83 27.54 44.86 -22.02
C VAL A 83 28.37 44.93 -20.74
N ALA A 84 29.68 44.75 -20.87
CA ALA A 84 30.60 44.96 -19.78
C ALA A 84 30.32 46.35 -19.20
N LYS A 85 29.91 46.38 -17.92
CA LYS A 85 29.66 47.64 -17.21
C LYS A 85 30.99 48.39 -17.22
N GLN A 86 31.06 49.49 -17.97
CA GLN A 86 32.18 50.42 -17.90
C GLN A 86 32.32 50.83 -16.43
N THR A 87 33.49 50.57 -15.86
CA THR A 87 33.87 51.09 -14.56
C THR A 87 34.03 52.60 -14.67
N GLU A 88 33.08 53.37 -14.14
CA GLU A 88 33.37 54.76 -13.77
C GLU A 88 34.05 54.80 -12.39
N PRO A 89 35.13 55.58 -12.23
CA PRO A 89 35.91 55.62 -11.01
C PRO A 89 35.34 56.68 -10.04
N GLY A 90 34.98 56.24 -8.84
CA GLY A 90 34.84 57.15 -7.69
C GLY A 90 33.51 57.05 -6.97
N GLY A 91 33.54 56.45 -5.77
CA GLY A 91 32.41 56.46 -4.85
C GLY A 91 32.78 55.74 -3.55
N LYS A 92 33.38 56.48 -2.63
CA LYS A 92 33.71 56.00 -1.27
C LYS A 92 32.43 55.87 -0.45
N GLY A 93 32.21 54.65 0.07
CA GLY A 93 31.81 54.40 1.46
C GLY A 93 30.34 54.62 1.86
N GLY A 94 29.70 53.54 2.32
CA GLY A 94 28.49 53.58 3.14
C GLY A 94 27.98 52.16 3.38
N LYS A 95 27.86 51.76 4.65
CA LYS A 95 27.21 50.52 5.10
C LYS A 95 25.72 50.58 4.77
N ASP A 96 25.10 49.45 4.43
CA ASP A 96 23.84 48.96 5.00
C ASP A 96 23.43 47.64 4.31
N ASP A 97 22.78 46.78 5.09
CA ASP A 97 22.24 45.48 4.72
C ASP A 97 21.20 45.56 3.58
N GLU A 98 21.64 45.52 2.33
CA GLU A 98 20.78 45.22 1.18
C GLU A 98 20.97 43.75 0.76
N PRO A 99 19.89 42.96 0.60
CA PRO A 99 20.00 41.60 0.10
C PRO A 99 20.58 41.65 -1.32
N ASP A 100 21.67 40.91 -1.54
CA ASP A 100 22.37 40.83 -2.82
C ASP A 100 21.35 40.56 -3.96
N PRO A 101 21.22 41.44 -4.97
CA PRO A 101 20.23 41.33 -6.04
C PRO A 101 20.36 40.06 -6.89
N ASN A 102 21.38 39.24 -6.65
CA ASN A 102 21.62 37.97 -7.31
C ASN A 102 22.13 36.91 -6.32
N ASP A 103 21.37 36.61 -5.26
CA ASP A 103 21.50 35.28 -4.66
C ASP A 103 20.92 34.25 -5.65
N ILE A 104 21.71 33.92 -6.67
CA ILE A 104 21.41 32.91 -7.69
C ILE A 104 21.03 31.59 -7.01
N SER A 105 21.55 31.31 -5.80
CA SER A 105 21.14 30.17 -4.98
C SER A 105 19.67 30.28 -4.57
N ALA A 106 19.20 31.45 -4.15
CA ALA A 106 17.79 31.69 -3.81
C ALA A 106 16.88 31.57 -5.03
N VAL A 107 17.29 32.09 -6.18
CA VAL A 107 16.51 32.00 -7.44
C VAL A 107 16.43 30.55 -7.93
N ILE A 108 17.55 29.82 -7.92
CA ILE A 108 17.58 28.39 -8.30
C ILE A 108 16.75 27.56 -7.31
N LYS A 109 16.86 27.81 -6.00
CA LYS A 109 16.03 27.13 -5.00
C LYS A 109 14.55 27.38 -5.22
N ALA A 110 14.15 28.61 -5.53
CA ALA A 110 12.76 28.95 -5.81
C ALA A 110 12.25 28.22 -7.06
N ALA A 111 13.03 28.23 -8.15
CA ALA A 111 12.67 27.55 -9.39
C ALA A 111 12.59 26.02 -9.22
N VAL A 112 13.52 25.42 -8.48
CA VAL A 112 13.48 23.98 -8.17
C VAL A 112 12.30 23.64 -7.25
N ALA A 113 12.01 24.47 -6.24
CA ALA A 113 10.86 24.27 -5.37
C ALA A 113 9.55 24.36 -6.16
N GLU A 114 9.42 25.32 -7.07
CA GLU A 114 8.25 25.47 -7.94
C GLU A 114 8.09 24.28 -8.90
N ALA A 115 9.18 23.80 -9.49
CA ALA A 115 9.15 22.63 -10.37
C ALA A 115 8.85 21.31 -9.62
N VAL A 116 9.25 21.19 -8.36
CA VAL A 116 9.04 19.98 -7.54
C VAL A 116 7.68 19.99 -6.83
N LYS A 117 7.07 21.16 -6.65
CA LYS A 117 5.74 21.32 -6.02
C LYS A 117 4.64 20.46 -6.64
N PRO A 118 4.40 20.44 -7.98
CA PRO A 118 3.36 19.59 -8.56
C PRO A 118 3.64 18.10 -8.31
N PHE A 119 4.90 17.66 -8.34
CA PHE A 119 5.26 16.27 -8.04
C PHE A 119 5.05 15.92 -6.57
N GLN A 120 5.27 16.85 -5.63
CA GLN A 120 4.97 16.63 -4.21
C GLN A 120 3.47 16.54 -3.95
N GLU A 121 2.67 17.37 -4.62
CA GLU A 121 1.21 17.34 -4.54
C GLU A 121 0.66 16.02 -5.12
N GLU A 122 1.11 15.61 -6.31
CA GLU A 122 0.74 14.31 -6.91
C GLU A 122 1.16 13.13 -6.03
N LEU A 123 2.39 13.13 -5.50
CA LEU A 123 2.87 12.05 -4.64
C LEU A 123 2.04 11.96 -3.35
N SER A 124 1.63 13.10 -2.80
CA SER A 124 0.77 13.15 -1.61
C SER A 124 -0.63 12.59 -1.93
N GLY A 125 -1.19 12.95 -3.09
CA GLY A 125 -2.44 12.38 -3.59
C GLY A 125 -2.36 10.87 -3.79
N TYR A 126 -1.32 10.38 -4.47
CA TYR A 126 -1.10 8.95 -4.69
C TYR A 126 -0.95 8.15 -3.39
N LYS A 127 -0.24 8.71 -2.39
CA LYS A 127 -0.12 8.09 -1.08
C LYS A 127 -1.48 8.01 -0.38
N ALA A 128 -2.27 9.08 -0.41
CA ALA A 128 -3.61 9.09 0.15
C ALA A 128 -4.53 8.07 -0.54
N ASP A 129 -4.52 8.00 -1.87
CA ASP A 129 -5.31 7.04 -2.66
C ASP A 129 -4.92 5.59 -2.35
N ASN A 130 -3.61 5.29 -2.26
CA ASN A 130 -3.15 3.96 -1.91
C ASN A 130 -3.57 3.56 -0.50
N ILE A 131 -3.50 4.49 0.46
CA ILE A 131 -3.98 4.24 1.82
C ILE A 131 -5.49 3.97 1.82
N ALA A 132 -6.29 4.79 1.11
CA ALA A 132 -7.73 4.60 1.01
C ALA A 132 -8.09 3.23 0.39
N LYS A 133 -7.39 2.82 -0.68
CA LYS A 133 -7.56 1.50 -1.31
C LYS A 133 -7.19 0.35 -0.36
N ALA A 134 -6.05 0.45 0.33
CA ALA A 134 -5.62 -0.58 1.28
C ALA A 134 -6.62 -0.76 2.42
N ARG A 135 -7.15 0.35 2.97
CA ARG A 135 -8.17 0.33 4.03
C ARG A 135 -9.49 -0.26 3.52
N LEU A 136 -9.93 0.12 2.32
CA LEU A 136 -11.13 -0.45 1.69
C LEU A 136 -10.99 -1.96 1.48
N GLN A 137 -9.82 -2.43 1.05
CA GLN A 137 -9.54 -3.86 0.89
C GLN A 137 -9.64 -4.59 2.24
N ALA A 138 -8.98 -4.09 3.28
CA ALA A 138 -9.01 -4.70 4.61
C ALA A 138 -10.44 -4.77 5.19
N LEU A 139 -11.27 -3.74 4.96
CA LEU A 139 -12.68 -3.76 5.33
C LEU A 139 -13.46 -4.82 4.54
N ASN A 140 -13.26 -4.92 3.23
CA ASN A 140 -13.92 -5.94 2.42
C ASN A 140 -13.55 -7.37 2.85
N GLU A 141 -12.30 -7.61 3.22
CA GLU A 141 -11.86 -8.90 3.76
C GLU A 141 -12.61 -9.29 5.03
N LYS A 142 -12.88 -8.34 5.94
CA LYS A 142 -13.73 -8.58 7.12
C LYS A 142 -15.19 -8.83 6.72
N LEU A 143 -15.72 -8.02 5.80
CA LEU A 143 -17.11 -8.12 5.34
C LEU A 143 -17.42 -9.39 4.53
N ASN A 144 -16.41 -10.11 4.02
CA ASN A 144 -16.63 -11.42 3.37
C ASN A 144 -17.26 -12.45 4.32
N GLY A 145 -17.03 -12.32 5.63
CA GLY A 145 -17.67 -13.18 6.64
C GLY A 145 -19.09 -12.73 7.03
N CYS A 146 -19.56 -11.58 6.55
CA CYS A 146 -20.87 -11.05 6.91
C CYS A 146 -21.98 -11.69 6.06
N LYS A 147 -23.03 -12.17 6.73
CA LYS A 147 -24.22 -12.81 6.13
C LYS A 147 -25.39 -11.84 5.96
N ASP A 148 -25.26 -10.62 6.48
CA ASP A 148 -26.25 -9.55 6.34
C ASP A 148 -25.83 -8.58 5.20
N GLU A 149 -26.50 -8.71 4.05
CA GLU A 149 -26.23 -7.90 2.87
C GLU A 149 -26.58 -6.41 3.05
N ASN A 150 -27.58 -6.10 3.88
CA ASN A 150 -27.96 -4.72 4.18
C ASN A 150 -26.89 -4.05 5.05
N PHE A 151 -26.44 -4.75 6.10
CA PHE A 151 -25.34 -4.28 6.94
C PHE A 151 -24.05 -4.08 6.13
N LYS A 152 -23.72 -5.02 5.25
CA LYS A 152 -22.56 -4.91 4.36
C LYS A 152 -22.65 -3.68 3.45
N SER A 153 -23.78 -3.51 2.77
CA SER A 153 -24.01 -2.38 1.87
C SER A 153 -23.95 -1.03 2.59
N GLN A 154 -24.52 -0.96 3.80
CA GLN A 154 -24.51 0.25 4.61
C GLN A 154 -23.09 0.58 5.10
N THR A 155 -22.36 -0.43 5.59
CA THR A 155 -20.98 -0.26 6.06
C THR A 155 -20.07 0.26 4.95
N LEU A 156 -20.20 -0.23 3.71
CA LEU A 156 -19.42 0.27 2.58
C LEU A 156 -19.77 1.72 2.20
N LYS A 157 -21.06 2.09 2.27
CA LYS A 157 -21.51 3.47 2.01
C LYS A 157 -20.98 4.44 3.07
N ASP A 158 -21.01 4.04 4.33
CA ASP A 158 -20.53 4.86 5.44
C ASP A 158 -19.01 5.00 5.40
N PHE A 159 -18.29 3.90 5.10
CA PHE A 159 -16.84 3.92 4.94
C PHE A 159 -16.38 4.92 3.88
N ALA A 160 -17.10 5.06 2.76
CA ALA A 160 -16.80 6.05 1.72
C ALA A 160 -16.87 7.52 2.19
N ARG A 161 -17.50 7.78 3.34
CA ARG A 161 -17.64 9.11 3.97
C ARG A 161 -16.76 9.28 5.20
N MET A 162 -16.10 8.21 5.65
CA MET A 162 -15.25 8.21 6.83
C MET A 162 -13.84 8.70 6.50
N ASN A 163 -13.24 9.39 7.47
CA ASN A 163 -11.83 9.76 7.45
C ASN A 163 -11.18 9.27 8.74
N PHE A 164 -10.02 8.62 8.62
CA PHE A 164 -9.26 8.11 9.75
C PHE A 164 -8.01 8.96 9.92
N LYS A 165 -7.69 9.33 11.16
CA LYS A 165 -6.53 10.18 11.47
C LYS A 165 -5.22 9.48 11.14
N ASP A 166 -5.14 8.20 11.46
CA ASP A 166 -3.97 7.34 11.29
C ASP A 166 -4.40 5.87 11.12
N ASP A 167 -3.43 4.99 10.99
CA ASP A 167 -3.70 3.56 10.84
C ASP A 167 -4.14 2.88 12.15
N ALA A 168 -3.85 3.47 13.31
CA ALA A 168 -4.31 2.92 14.59
C ALA A 168 -5.83 3.12 14.74
N ASP A 169 -6.31 4.31 14.42
CA ASP A 169 -7.74 4.67 14.39
C ASP A 169 -8.53 3.76 13.41
N PHE A 170 -7.97 3.50 12.23
CA PHE A 170 -8.57 2.55 11.29
C PHE A 170 -8.58 1.10 11.80
N ASN A 171 -7.51 0.65 12.46
CA ASN A 171 -7.45 -0.70 13.02
C ASN A 171 -8.41 -0.90 14.20
N GLU A 172 -8.61 0.15 15.02
CA GLU A 172 -9.63 0.15 16.07
C GLU A 172 -11.03 0.03 15.46
N TYR A 173 -11.33 0.83 14.42
CA TYR A 173 -12.57 0.69 13.65
C TYR A 173 -12.78 -0.73 13.10
N LEU A 174 -11.75 -1.35 12.49
CA LEU A 174 -11.84 -2.72 11.99
C LEU A 174 -12.08 -3.74 13.11
N THR A 175 -11.50 -3.54 14.28
CA THR A 175 -11.67 -4.43 15.43
C THR A 175 -13.11 -4.36 15.94
N VAL A 176 -13.65 -3.16 16.11
CA VAL A 176 -15.06 -2.97 16.50
C VAL A 176 -15.99 -3.55 15.42
N LYS A 177 -15.71 -3.30 14.14
CA LYS A 177 -16.52 -3.84 13.05
C LYS A 177 -16.52 -5.36 12.97
N ALA A 178 -15.43 -6.03 13.34
CA ALA A 178 -15.41 -7.49 13.40
C ALA A 178 -16.46 -8.02 14.40
N THR A 179 -16.52 -7.42 15.60
CA THR A 179 -17.54 -7.75 16.62
C THR A 179 -18.96 -7.45 16.14
N ASP A 180 -19.16 -6.33 15.44
CA ASP A 180 -20.46 -5.98 14.87
C ASP A 180 -20.90 -6.99 13.80
N ILE A 181 -19.96 -7.48 12.97
CA ILE A 181 -20.23 -8.51 11.96
C ILE A 181 -20.66 -9.81 12.64
N GLU A 182 -20.00 -10.22 13.72
CA GLU A 182 -20.38 -11.41 14.49
C GLU A 182 -21.80 -11.27 15.06
N THR A 183 -22.12 -10.10 15.60
CA THR A 183 -23.45 -9.79 16.14
C THR A 183 -24.51 -9.79 15.03
N ALA A 184 -24.25 -9.15 13.90
CA ALA A 184 -25.15 -9.14 12.74
C ALA A 184 -25.39 -10.56 12.20
N ASN A 185 -24.34 -11.37 12.12
CA ASN A 185 -24.44 -12.77 11.71
C ASN A 185 -25.29 -13.60 12.68
N GLN A 186 -25.16 -13.36 13.98
CA GLN A 186 -25.97 -14.01 14.99
C GLN A 186 -27.44 -13.61 14.87
N ASN A 187 -27.73 -12.32 14.63
CA ASN A 187 -29.10 -11.85 14.40
C ASN A 187 -29.72 -12.51 13.17
N VAL A 188 -28.99 -12.59 12.05
CA VAL A 188 -29.46 -13.31 10.85
C VAL A 188 -29.70 -14.80 11.13
N ALA A 189 -28.88 -15.43 11.96
CA ALA A 189 -29.08 -16.83 12.36
C ALA A 189 -30.32 -17.00 13.25
N ASN A 190 -30.52 -16.10 14.22
CA ASN A 190 -31.69 -16.09 15.10
C ASN A 190 -32.98 -15.85 14.31
N ASP A 191 -32.98 -14.89 13.38
CA ASP A 191 -34.13 -14.61 12.52
C ASP A 191 -34.46 -15.80 11.62
N LYS A 192 -33.44 -16.47 11.08
CA LYS A 192 -33.64 -17.73 10.33
C LYS A 192 -34.22 -18.82 11.21
N LEU A 193 -33.78 -18.96 12.46
CA LEU A 193 -34.32 -19.94 13.40
C LEU A 193 -35.79 -19.65 13.76
N ASN A 194 -36.10 -18.38 14.02
CA ASN A 194 -37.46 -17.91 14.32
C ASN A 194 -38.41 -18.11 13.13
N ASN A 195 -37.93 -17.85 11.90
CA ASN A 195 -38.72 -17.99 10.67
C ASN A 195 -38.72 -19.40 10.07
N ALA A 196 -37.84 -20.31 10.51
CA ALA A 196 -37.77 -21.70 10.03
C ALA A 196 -38.92 -22.59 10.51
N GLY A 197 -39.94 -22.04 11.17
CA GLY A 197 -41.27 -22.64 11.18
C GLY A 197 -41.37 -23.97 11.94
N GLY A 198 -40.74 -24.07 13.10
CA GLY A 198 -40.98 -25.19 13.99
C GLY A 198 -40.83 -24.75 15.44
N SER A 199 -41.96 -24.50 16.12
CA SER A 199 -42.03 -24.86 17.53
C SER A 199 -41.36 -26.24 17.68
N PRO A 200 -40.51 -26.48 18.69
CA PRO A 200 -39.89 -27.78 18.87
C PRO A 200 -40.98 -28.86 18.73
N LEU A 201 -40.69 -30.02 18.13
CA LEU A 201 -41.67 -31.11 17.95
C LEU A 201 -42.42 -31.49 19.25
N PHE A 202 -41.92 -31.04 20.41
CA PHE A 202 -42.52 -31.14 21.73
C PHE A 202 -43.57 -30.08 22.09
N SER A 203 -43.60 -28.93 21.41
CA SER A 203 -44.59 -27.85 21.59
C SER A 203 -45.86 -28.08 20.79
N GLN A 204 -45.85 -28.98 19.79
CA GLN A 204 -47.09 -29.52 19.20
C GLN A 204 -47.67 -30.57 20.16
N LYS A 205 -48.32 -30.08 21.23
CA LYS A 205 -49.21 -30.92 22.04
C LYS A 205 -50.50 -31.12 21.27
N GLU A 206 -50.90 -32.36 21.07
CA GLU A 206 -52.27 -32.71 20.70
C GLU A 206 -53.23 -32.29 21.84
N GLU A 207 -54.55 -32.23 21.61
CA GLU A 207 -55.58 -31.85 22.62
C GLU A 207 -55.48 -32.65 23.94
N SER A 208 -54.78 -33.80 23.94
CA SER A 208 -54.48 -34.64 25.10
C SER A 208 -53.29 -34.17 25.97
N GLY A 209 -52.55 -33.14 25.54
CA GLY A 209 -51.41 -32.57 26.28
C GLY A 209 -50.07 -33.30 26.11
N ILE A 210 -50.02 -34.34 25.27
CA ILE A 210 -48.85 -35.19 25.01
C ILE A 210 -48.21 -34.77 23.68
N SER A 211 -46.88 -34.82 23.57
CA SER A 211 -46.18 -34.48 22.32
C SER A 211 -46.45 -35.53 21.24
N LYS A 212 -46.52 -35.09 19.98
CA LYS A 212 -46.78 -35.95 18.82
C LYS A 212 -45.83 -37.17 18.74
N GLY A 213 -44.55 -36.99 19.03
CA GLY A 213 -43.59 -38.09 19.05
C GLY A 213 -43.86 -39.15 20.13
N VAL A 214 -44.40 -38.75 21.28
CA VAL A 214 -44.82 -39.69 22.33
C VAL A 214 -46.12 -40.39 21.92
N ALA A 215 -47.06 -39.68 21.29
CA ALA A 215 -48.28 -40.28 20.76
C ALA A 215 -47.97 -41.35 19.70
N GLU A 216 -47.08 -41.06 18.75
CA GLU A 216 -46.62 -42.00 17.71
C GLU A 216 -45.88 -43.20 18.31
N TYR A 217 -45.04 -42.98 19.33
CA TYR A 217 -44.37 -44.07 20.03
C TYR A 217 -45.37 -44.96 20.77
N VAL A 218 -46.31 -44.40 21.53
CA VAL A 218 -47.37 -45.16 22.22
C VAL A 218 -48.22 -45.94 21.22
N GLU A 219 -48.50 -45.37 20.04
CA GLU A 219 -49.21 -46.06 18.97
C GLU A 219 -48.40 -47.20 18.34
N SER A 220 -47.07 -47.06 18.21
CA SER A 220 -46.18 -48.13 17.75
C SER A 220 -46.07 -49.30 18.73
N GLN A 221 -46.38 -49.07 20.01
CA GLN A 221 -46.38 -50.11 21.06
C GLN A 221 -47.73 -50.83 21.20
N LYS A 222 -48.76 -50.45 20.42
CA LYS A 222 -50.04 -51.17 20.40
C LYS A 222 -49.84 -52.55 19.73
N PRO A 223 -50.22 -53.66 20.39
CA PRO A 223 -50.02 -54.99 19.84
C PRO A 223 -50.90 -55.19 18.60
N GLY A 224 -50.28 -55.49 17.45
CA GLY A 224 -50.99 -55.76 16.19
C GLY A 224 -50.32 -55.29 14.89
N LYS A 225 -49.15 -54.63 14.93
CA LYS A 225 -48.39 -54.23 13.73
C LYS A 225 -47.01 -54.92 13.61
N ASP A 226 -46.84 -56.08 14.23
CA ASP A 226 -45.67 -56.92 14.00
C ASP A 226 -45.79 -57.67 12.66
N ASN A 227 -45.56 -56.97 11.55
CA ASN A 227 -45.17 -57.62 10.30
C ASN A 227 -43.77 -57.16 9.91
N PHE A 228 -42.78 -57.52 10.74
CA PHE A 228 -41.39 -57.57 10.31
C PHE A 228 -41.23 -58.79 9.38
N THR A 229 -41.48 -58.62 8.09
CA THR A 229 -41.12 -59.61 7.08
C THR A 229 -39.60 -59.59 6.94
N GLY A 230 -38.91 -60.40 7.75
CA GLY A 230 -37.46 -60.60 7.64
C GLY A 230 -37.07 -61.05 6.23
N LYS A 231 -35.93 -60.58 5.74
CA LYS A 231 -35.37 -61.02 4.45
C LYS A 231 -35.12 -62.52 4.49
N GLU A 232 -35.68 -63.24 3.52
CA GLU A 232 -35.33 -64.65 3.28
C GLU A 232 -33.85 -64.74 2.85
N ILE A 233 -33.17 -65.76 3.39
CA ILE A 233 -31.75 -66.06 3.19
C ILE A 233 -31.54 -66.72 1.83
#